data_AF-A0A7W7CCJ4-F1
#
_entry.id   AF-A0A7W7CCJ4-F1
#
_cell.length_a   1.000
_cell.length_b   1.000
_cell.length_c   1.000
_cell.angle_alpha   90.00
_cell.angle_beta   90.00
_cell.angle_gamma   90.00
#
_symmetry.space_group_name_H-M   'P 1'
#
loop_
_entity.id
_entity.type
_entity.pdbx_description
1 polymer ?
#
loop_
_entity_poly.entity_id
_entity_poly.type
_entity_poly.pdbx_seq_one_letter_code
_entity_poly.pdbx_strand_id
1 'polypeptide(L)'
;MRTFRLLPALGLLLALTACAHPGTTETDRQADTLATAIGYPRQSDAAGFARAALATSLGRSADFAVLVAREVPHGLDPMEQTAHLVIRIHEDAREPSGIFGSRKPALDACYELNFNYYGIIGKPERTPCPKDAKPYTPPPLPVYWKLPPDAGDKLMALLRGLPAAPVAEDVVATMRKELAVPAPGSPEAPFQGVQAKVVGADVGVAAWSGRGESLNCVMAVRKAGNVRTYGLSWRETRTGEGGPGCSPETALGG
;
A
#
# COMPACT_ATOMS: atom_id res chain seq x y z
N MET A 1 -56.52 -57.06 -24.62
CA MET A 1 -56.54 -55.61 -24.33
C MET A 1 -55.54 -55.31 -23.21
N ARG A 2 -54.37 -54.74 -23.54
CA ARG A 2 -53.34 -54.33 -22.57
C ARG A 2 -53.30 -52.81 -22.56
N THR A 3 -53.72 -52.21 -21.44
CA THR A 3 -53.69 -50.77 -21.21
C THR A 3 -52.30 -50.32 -20.75
N PHE A 4 -51.59 -49.60 -21.61
CA PHE A 4 -50.40 -48.82 -21.25
C PHE A 4 -50.84 -47.57 -20.48
N ARG A 5 -50.39 -47.42 -19.22
CA ARG A 5 -50.49 -46.16 -18.48
C ARG A 5 -49.18 -45.40 -18.65
N LEU A 6 -49.27 -44.26 -19.32
CA LEU A 6 -48.21 -43.25 -19.42
C LEU A 6 -48.01 -42.56 -18.07
N LEU A 7 -46.79 -42.60 -17.54
CA LEU A 7 -46.34 -41.74 -16.44
C LEU A 7 -45.94 -40.37 -17.01
N PRO A 8 -46.45 -39.24 -16.50
CA PRO A 8 -45.92 -37.94 -16.84
C PRO A 8 -44.62 -37.71 -16.04
N ALA A 9 -43.53 -37.48 -16.75
CA ALA A 9 -42.28 -36.98 -16.17
C ALA A 9 -42.49 -35.51 -15.77
N LEU A 10 -42.59 -35.25 -14.47
CA LEU A 10 -42.56 -33.91 -13.92
C LEU A 10 -41.13 -33.38 -14.05
N GLY A 11 -40.89 -32.54 -15.06
CA GLY A 11 -39.64 -31.81 -15.24
C GLY A 11 -39.51 -30.72 -14.18
N LEU A 12 -38.60 -30.91 -13.23
CA LEU A 12 -38.23 -29.92 -12.21
C LEU A 12 -37.31 -28.87 -12.87
N LEU A 13 -37.89 -27.74 -13.31
CA LEU A 13 -37.13 -26.56 -13.72
C LEU A 13 -36.53 -25.89 -12.47
N LEU A 14 -35.26 -26.18 -12.17
CA LEU A 14 -34.45 -25.35 -11.26
C LEU A 14 -34.09 -24.04 -11.97
N ALA A 15 -34.84 -22.96 -11.67
CA ALA A 15 -34.44 -21.61 -12.01
C ALA A 15 -33.24 -21.20 -11.13
N LEU A 16 -32.03 -21.34 -11.67
CA LEU A 16 -30.83 -20.69 -11.14
C LEU A 16 -30.99 -19.18 -11.30
N THR A 17 -31.68 -18.55 -10.36
CA THR A 17 -31.63 -17.10 -10.17
C THR A 17 -30.24 -16.78 -9.66
N ALA A 18 -29.33 -16.45 -10.57
CA ALA A 18 -28.06 -15.84 -10.22
C ALA A 18 -28.40 -14.56 -9.44
N CYS A 19 -28.15 -14.58 -8.12
CA CYS A 19 -28.32 -13.42 -7.27
C CYS A 19 -27.31 -12.36 -7.72
N ALA A 20 -27.71 -11.51 -8.67
CA ALA A 20 -26.92 -10.36 -9.04
C ALA A 20 -26.78 -9.46 -7.81
N HIS A 21 -25.55 -9.21 -7.38
CA HIS A 21 -25.29 -8.30 -6.28
C HIS A 21 -25.78 -6.89 -6.63
N PRO A 22 -26.27 -6.12 -5.63
CA PRO A 22 -26.82 -4.79 -5.88
C PRO A 22 -25.82 -3.87 -6.58
N GLY A 23 -26.29 -3.12 -7.58
CA GLY A 23 -25.47 -2.19 -8.37
C GLY A 23 -26.18 -1.74 -9.65
N THR A 24 -25.77 -0.59 -10.18
CA THR A 24 -26.21 -0.05 -11.47
C THR A 24 -25.04 -0.02 -12.45
N THR A 25 -25.30 0.27 -13.72
CA THR A 25 -24.24 0.55 -14.70
C THR A 25 -23.40 1.77 -14.30
N GLU A 26 -24.01 2.73 -13.60
CA GLU A 26 -23.31 3.93 -13.15
C GLU A 26 -22.38 3.63 -11.97
N THR A 27 -22.83 2.86 -10.97
CA THR A 27 -21.94 2.43 -9.88
C THR A 27 -20.80 1.54 -10.41
N ASP A 28 -21.05 0.70 -11.43
CA ASP A 28 -20.00 -0.09 -12.08
C ASP A 28 -18.94 0.80 -12.74
N ARG A 29 -19.39 1.81 -13.50
CA ARG A 29 -18.51 2.78 -14.15
C ARG A 29 -17.69 3.58 -13.15
N GLN A 30 -18.30 3.98 -12.03
CA GLN A 30 -17.63 4.69 -10.95
C GLN A 30 -16.58 3.81 -10.26
N ALA A 31 -16.92 2.55 -9.98
CA ALA A 31 -15.97 1.59 -9.41
C ALA A 31 -14.77 1.36 -10.34
N ASP A 32 -15.00 1.15 -11.64
CA ASP A 32 -13.95 0.95 -12.65
C ASP A 32 -13.05 2.19 -12.80
N THR A 33 -13.65 3.39 -12.82
CA THR A 33 -12.92 4.66 -12.84
C THR A 33 -12.06 4.83 -11.59
N LEU A 34 -12.61 4.55 -10.41
CA LEU A 34 -11.88 4.64 -9.14
C LEU A 34 -10.71 3.65 -9.12
N ALA A 35 -10.96 2.39 -9.48
CA ALA A 35 -9.96 1.34 -9.52
C ALA A 35 -8.75 1.72 -10.39
N THR A 36 -9.03 2.25 -11.58
CA THR A 36 -8.01 2.74 -12.50
C THR A 36 -7.24 3.91 -11.91
N ALA A 37 -7.94 4.86 -11.29
CA ALA A 37 -7.33 6.06 -10.70
C ALA A 37 -6.43 5.75 -9.49
N ILE A 38 -6.73 4.72 -8.69
CA ILE A 38 -5.93 4.35 -7.52
C ILE A 38 -4.91 3.25 -7.81
N GLY A 39 -5.04 2.56 -8.96
CA GLY A 39 -4.09 1.57 -9.42
C GLY A 39 -2.74 2.16 -9.82
N TYR A 40 -2.68 3.46 -10.13
CA TYR A 40 -1.44 4.18 -10.44
C TYR A 40 -1.45 5.63 -9.92
N PRO A 41 -0.37 6.13 -9.29
CA PRO A 41 0.88 5.42 -8.97
C PRO A 41 0.65 4.30 -7.94
N ARG A 42 1.54 3.30 -7.95
CA ARG A 42 1.43 2.12 -7.08
C ARG A 42 1.40 2.54 -5.61
N GLN A 43 0.55 1.89 -4.83
CA GLN A 43 0.49 2.08 -3.39
C GLN A 43 1.34 1.02 -2.68
N SER A 44 1.93 1.38 -1.54
CA SER A 44 2.82 0.48 -0.78
C SER A 44 2.09 -0.63 -0.04
N ASP A 45 0.81 -0.42 0.29
CA ASP A 45 0.00 -1.27 1.16
C ASP A 45 -1.50 -0.97 0.94
N ALA A 46 -2.37 -1.83 1.50
CA ALA A 46 -3.82 -1.68 1.42
C ALA A 46 -4.34 -0.36 2.03
N ALA A 47 -3.68 0.16 3.08
CA ALA A 47 -4.04 1.46 3.64
C ALA A 47 -3.69 2.61 2.69
N GLY A 48 -2.63 2.47 1.89
CA GLY A 48 -2.25 3.37 0.80
C GLY A 48 -3.34 3.44 -0.26
N PHE A 49 -3.82 2.28 -0.72
CA PHE A 49 -4.98 2.22 -1.64
C PHE A 49 -6.23 2.86 -1.05
N ALA A 50 -6.54 2.63 0.24
CA ALA A 50 -7.67 3.27 0.88
C ALA A 50 -7.52 4.80 0.96
N ARG A 51 -6.32 5.31 1.29
CA ARG A 51 -6.01 6.75 1.27
C ARG A 51 -6.17 7.33 -0.14
N ALA A 52 -5.63 6.64 -1.15
CA ALA A 52 -5.75 7.06 -2.54
C ALA A 52 -7.22 7.13 -2.98
N ALA A 53 -8.02 6.13 -2.61
CA ALA A 53 -9.46 6.10 -2.90
C ALA A 53 -10.19 7.29 -2.29
N LEU A 54 -9.98 7.55 -0.99
CA LEU A 54 -10.58 8.67 -0.27
C LEU A 54 -10.10 10.05 -0.77
N ALA A 55 -8.93 10.13 -1.40
CA ALA A 55 -8.41 11.36 -1.99
C ALA A 55 -9.04 11.70 -3.36
N THR A 56 -9.72 10.75 -4.02
CA THR A 56 -10.39 11.00 -5.31
C THR A 56 -11.62 11.90 -5.16
N SER A 57 -12.19 12.38 -6.28
CA SER A 57 -13.45 13.13 -6.24
C SER A 57 -14.61 12.28 -5.69
N LEU A 58 -14.69 11.01 -6.08
CA LEU A 58 -15.66 10.06 -5.54
C LEU A 58 -15.41 9.83 -4.04
N GLY A 59 -14.14 9.63 -3.66
CA GLY A 59 -13.70 9.43 -2.29
C GLY A 59 -14.09 10.51 -1.29
N ARG A 60 -14.23 11.75 -1.77
CA ARG A 60 -14.62 12.93 -0.98
C ARG A 60 -16.13 13.13 -0.88
N SER A 61 -16.93 12.35 -1.62
CA SER A 61 -18.39 12.39 -1.52
C SER A 61 -18.88 11.64 -0.27
N ALA A 62 -20.01 12.05 0.29
CA ALA A 62 -20.66 11.34 1.39
C ALA A 62 -21.20 9.95 0.97
N ASP A 63 -21.37 9.76 -0.34
CA ASP A 63 -21.92 8.56 -0.96
C ASP A 63 -20.87 7.44 -1.09
N PHE A 64 -19.61 7.72 -0.81
CA PHE A 64 -18.54 6.75 -0.93
C PHE A 64 -18.01 6.33 0.44
N ALA A 65 -17.69 5.04 0.59
CA ALA A 65 -16.91 4.55 1.72
C ALA A 65 -15.98 3.41 1.29
N VAL A 66 -14.77 3.37 1.87
CA VAL A 66 -14.00 2.13 1.94
C VAL A 66 -14.52 1.35 3.13
N LEU A 67 -14.90 0.08 2.97
CA LEU A 67 -15.40 -0.77 4.05
C LEU A 67 -14.35 -1.75 4.55
N VAL A 68 -13.49 -2.23 3.64
CA VAL A 68 -12.39 -3.14 3.96
C VAL A 68 -11.14 -2.66 3.23
N ALA A 69 -10.01 -2.66 3.93
CA ALA A 69 -8.69 -2.53 3.36
C ALA A 69 -7.76 -3.52 4.06
N ARG A 70 -7.36 -4.57 3.37
CA ARG A 70 -6.57 -5.68 3.93
C ARG A 70 -5.34 -5.94 3.08
N GLU A 71 -4.19 -5.99 3.73
CA GLU A 71 -2.95 -6.49 3.13
C GLU A 71 -3.05 -8.01 2.96
N VAL A 72 -2.66 -8.50 1.79
CA VAL A 72 -2.61 -9.93 1.48
C VAL A 72 -1.14 -10.36 1.53
N PRO A 73 -0.79 -11.37 2.35
CA PRO A 73 0.55 -11.94 2.32
C PRO A 73 0.91 -12.42 0.92
N HIS A 74 2.02 -11.93 0.38
CA HIS A 74 2.52 -12.25 -0.95
C HIS A 74 4.01 -12.52 -0.90
N GLY A 75 4.49 -13.33 -1.85
CA GLY A 75 5.89 -13.65 -2.06
C GLY A 75 6.59 -12.59 -2.91
N LEU A 76 7.57 -13.03 -3.69
CA LEU A 76 8.34 -12.18 -4.59
C LEU A 76 7.72 -12.03 -5.99
N ASP A 77 6.65 -12.78 -6.29
CA ASP A 77 5.98 -12.72 -7.59
C ASP A 77 5.16 -11.43 -7.71
N PRO A 78 5.47 -10.52 -8.66
CA PRO A 78 4.74 -9.27 -8.85
C PRO A 78 3.28 -9.47 -9.31
N MET A 79 2.92 -10.66 -9.79
CA MET A 79 1.55 -10.96 -10.23
C MET A 79 0.63 -11.33 -9.06
N GLU A 80 1.19 -11.72 -7.91
CA GLU A 80 0.42 -12.08 -6.72
C GLU A 80 -0.33 -10.89 -6.13
N GLN A 81 -1.51 -11.17 -5.58
CA GLN A 81 -2.32 -10.17 -4.92
C GLN A 81 -1.61 -9.65 -3.65
N THR A 82 -1.47 -8.33 -3.56
CA THR A 82 -0.85 -7.65 -2.42
C THR A 82 -1.89 -6.94 -1.55
N ALA A 83 -2.99 -6.47 -2.13
CA ALA A 83 -4.03 -5.77 -1.39
C ALA A 83 -5.44 -6.18 -1.82
N HIS A 84 -6.36 -6.10 -0.87
CA HIS A 84 -7.78 -6.33 -1.06
C HIS A 84 -8.59 -5.17 -0.47
N LEU A 85 -9.43 -4.55 -1.28
CA LEU A 85 -10.36 -3.51 -0.88
C LEU A 85 -11.80 -3.94 -1.12
N VAL A 86 -12.69 -3.54 -0.21
CA VAL A 86 -14.13 -3.49 -0.46
C VAL A 86 -14.58 -2.06 -0.32
N ILE A 87 -15.18 -1.51 -1.37
CA ILE A 87 -15.76 -0.16 -1.37
C ILE A 87 -17.28 -0.25 -1.41
N ARG A 88 -17.94 0.80 -0.95
CA ARG A 88 -19.37 1.04 -1.09
C ARG A 88 -19.58 2.34 -1.85
N ILE A 89 -20.45 2.28 -2.85
CA ILE A 89 -20.98 3.44 -3.56
C ILE A 89 -22.49 3.47 -3.27
N HIS A 90 -22.93 4.54 -2.62
CA HIS A 90 -24.31 4.81 -2.29
C HIS A 90 -24.95 5.60 -3.44
N GLU A 91 -26.16 5.21 -3.83
CA GLU A 91 -27.04 6.07 -4.62
C GLU A 91 -28.27 6.39 -3.78
N ASP A 92 -28.54 7.69 -3.60
CA ASP A 92 -29.76 8.16 -2.94
C ASP A 92 -31.02 7.72 -3.68
N ALA A 93 -32.10 7.56 -2.91
CA ALA A 93 -33.41 7.38 -3.48
C ALA A 93 -33.77 8.58 -4.37
N ARG A 94 -34.26 8.31 -5.58
CA ARG A 94 -34.75 9.35 -6.49
C ARG A 94 -36.24 9.19 -6.70
N GLU A 95 -36.96 10.24 -6.34
CA GLU A 95 -38.37 10.37 -6.69
C GLU A 95 -38.51 10.57 -8.20
N PRO A 96 -39.64 10.12 -8.78
CA PRO A 96 -39.87 10.23 -10.21
C PRO A 96 -39.81 11.70 -10.66
N SER A 97 -38.95 12.00 -11.63
CA SER A 97 -38.91 13.32 -12.26
C SER A 97 -39.95 13.37 -13.40
N GLY A 98 -41.12 13.96 -13.09
CA GLY A 98 -42.21 14.14 -14.04
C GLY A 98 -43.15 12.93 -14.16
N ILE A 99 -44.11 13.04 -15.10
CA ILE A 99 -45.29 12.16 -15.21
C ILE A 99 -44.93 10.73 -15.66
N PHE A 100 -43.75 10.52 -16.24
CA PHE A 100 -43.26 9.23 -16.73
C PHE A 100 -42.07 8.68 -15.93
N GLY A 101 -41.67 9.36 -14.85
CA GLY A 101 -40.56 8.90 -14.02
C GLY A 101 -40.93 7.65 -13.22
N SER A 102 -39.99 6.72 -13.07
CA SER A 102 -40.08 5.64 -12.08
C SER A 102 -39.27 6.01 -10.84
N ARG A 103 -39.80 5.65 -9.66
CA ARG A 103 -39.09 5.80 -8.39
C ARG A 103 -37.90 4.86 -8.37
N LYS A 104 -36.74 5.38 -7.98
CA LYS A 104 -35.54 4.57 -7.70
C LYS A 104 -35.31 4.53 -6.19
N PRO A 105 -35.33 3.36 -5.54
CA PRO A 105 -34.98 3.26 -4.13
C PRO A 105 -33.50 3.57 -3.93
N ALA A 106 -33.12 3.91 -2.70
CA ALA A 106 -31.71 4.02 -2.33
C ALA A 106 -31.01 2.67 -2.51
N LEU A 107 -29.72 2.71 -2.84
CA LEU A 107 -28.93 1.54 -3.17
C LEU A 107 -27.53 1.66 -2.59
N ASP A 108 -27.09 0.62 -1.88
CA ASP A 108 -25.68 0.43 -1.55
C ASP A 108 -25.09 -0.64 -2.47
N ALA A 109 -24.21 -0.23 -3.38
CA ALA A 109 -23.47 -1.12 -4.26
C ALA A 109 -22.05 -1.32 -3.71
N CYS A 110 -21.67 -2.57 -3.46
CA CYS A 110 -20.33 -2.90 -2.97
C CYS A 110 -19.50 -3.60 -4.03
N TYR A 111 -18.21 -3.27 -4.07
CA TYR A 111 -17.26 -3.79 -5.05
C TYR A 111 -16.00 -4.29 -4.35
N GLU A 112 -15.53 -5.46 -4.77
CA GLU A 112 -14.20 -5.98 -4.46
C GLU A 112 -13.20 -5.47 -5.48
N LEU A 113 -12.06 -4.99 -4.97
CA LEU A 113 -10.92 -4.57 -5.76
C LEU A 113 -9.68 -5.29 -5.23
N ASN A 114 -9.04 -6.05 -6.09
CA ASN A 114 -7.83 -6.79 -5.78
C ASN A 114 -6.67 -6.13 -6.52
N PHE A 115 -5.56 -5.88 -5.84
CA PHE A 115 -4.39 -5.23 -6.42
C PHE A 115 -3.17 -6.12 -6.34
N ASN A 116 -2.31 -6.06 -7.35
CA ASN A 116 -0.95 -6.60 -7.34
C ASN A 116 0.07 -5.48 -7.61
N TYR A 117 1.31 -5.86 -7.93
CA TYR A 117 2.37 -4.91 -8.24
C TYR A 117 2.04 -3.95 -9.39
N TYR A 118 1.27 -4.40 -10.39
CA TYR A 118 0.95 -3.64 -11.60
C TYR A 118 -0.34 -2.82 -11.52
N GLY A 119 -1.08 -2.91 -10.41
CA GLY A 119 -2.36 -2.21 -10.22
C GLY A 119 -3.50 -3.19 -9.97
N ILE A 120 -4.70 -2.87 -10.46
CA ILE A 120 -5.87 -3.73 -10.26
C ILE A 120 -5.73 -5.05 -11.03
N ILE A 121 -6.07 -6.16 -10.36
CA ILE A 121 -6.21 -7.49 -10.94
C ILE A 121 -7.62 -7.59 -11.52
N GLY A 122 -7.73 -7.56 -12.85
CA GLY A 122 -9.02 -7.63 -13.53
C GLY A 122 -9.82 -6.34 -13.41
N LYS A 123 -11.11 -6.45 -13.09
CA LYS A 123 -12.03 -5.32 -12.91
C LYS A 123 -12.69 -5.38 -11.53
N PRO A 124 -13.27 -4.28 -11.03
CA PRO A 124 -14.06 -4.33 -9.80
C PRO A 124 -15.22 -5.31 -9.94
N GLU A 125 -15.37 -6.20 -8.96
CA GLU A 125 -16.42 -7.23 -8.96
C GLU A 125 -17.48 -6.87 -7.93
N ARG A 126 -18.76 -6.92 -8.31
CA ARG A 126 -19.85 -6.66 -7.37
C ARG A 126 -19.87 -7.75 -6.30
N THR A 127 -19.92 -7.35 -5.03
CA THR A 127 -19.95 -8.24 -3.87
C THR A 127 -21.08 -7.85 -2.92
N PRO A 128 -21.58 -8.73 -2.04
CA PRO A 128 -22.45 -8.32 -0.95
C PRO A 128 -21.75 -7.29 -0.06
N CYS A 129 -22.45 -6.21 0.28
CA CYS A 129 -21.94 -5.28 1.27
C CYS A 129 -21.74 -5.98 2.62
N PRO A 130 -20.53 -5.91 3.22
CA PRO A 130 -20.30 -6.49 4.53
C PRO A 130 -21.28 -5.92 5.56
N LYS A 131 -21.99 -6.83 6.25
CA LYS A 131 -23.03 -6.46 7.21
C LYS A 131 -22.44 -5.64 8.35
N ASP A 132 -23.09 -4.52 8.70
CA ASP A 132 -22.71 -3.62 9.79
C ASP A 132 -21.27 -3.06 9.68
N ALA A 133 -20.68 -3.07 8.48
CA ALA A 133 -19.34 -2.54 8.28
C ALA A 133 -19.31 -1.02 8.43
N LYS A 134 -18.44 -0.56 9.33
CA LYS A 134 -18.15 0.86 9.50
C LYS A 134 -17.18 1.31 8.40
N PRO A 135 -17.30 2.55 7.89
CA PRO A 135 -16.30 3.11 7.01
C PRO A 135 -14.90 2.99 7.60
N TYR A 136 -14.00 2.36 6.84
CA TYR A 136 -12.60 2.23 7.17
C TYR A 136 -11.92 3.59 7.06
N THR A 137 -11.32 4.03 8.17
CA THR A 137 -10.46 5.21 8.20
C THR A 137 -9.01 4.73 8.14
N PRO A 138 -8.29 4.93 7.02
CA PRO A 138 -6.89 4.53 6.96
C PRO A 138 -6.07 5.30 8.00
N PRO A 139 -5.04 4.68 8.59
CA PRO A 139 -4.09 5.40 9.42
C PRO A 139 -3.47 6.55 8.61
N PRO A 140 -3.16 7.69 9.25
CA PRO A 140 -2.49 8.80 8.57
C PRO A 140 -1.14 8.32 8.01
N LEU A 141 -0.70 8.93 6.91
CA LEU A 141 0.69 8.75 6.50
C LEU A 141 1.57 9.28 7.64
N PRO A 142 2.56 8.51 8.12
CA PRO A 142 3.53 9.08 9.02
C PRO A 142 4.21 10.25 8.33
N VAL A 143 4.28 11.39 9.00
CA VAL A 143 4.69 12.70 8.44
C VAL A 143 6.12 12.67 7.86
N TYR A 144 6.89 11.60 8.14
CA TYR A 144 8.32 11.53 7.88
C TYR A 144 8.75 10.37 6.96
N TRP A 145 8.07 10.18 5.83
CA TRP A 145 8.65 9.36 4.74
C TRP A 145 9.89 10.00 4.12
N LYS A 146 10.09 11.31 4.33
CA LYS A 146 11.29 12.04 3.91
C LYS A 146 12.32 12.02 5.03
N LEU A 147 13.57 11.71 4.65
CA LEU A 147 14.71 11.92 5.52
C LEU A 147 14.77 13.41 5.92
N PRO A 148 15.13 13.72 7.18
CA PRO A 148 15.41 15.09 7.58
C PRO A 148 16.42 15.74 6.62
N PRO A 149 16.25 17.02 6.25
CA PRO A 149 17.16 17.68 5.31
C PRO A 149 18.61 17.73 5.81
N ASP A 150 18.81 17.64 7.14
CA ASP A 150 20.11 17.62 7.82
C ASP A 150 20.65 16.20 8.09
N ALA A 151 20.00 15.14 7.60
CA ALA A 151 20.39 13.76 7.86
C ALA A 151 21.84 13.46 7.41
N GLY A 152 22.24 13.98 6.25
CA GLY A 152 23.62 13.86 5.76
C GLY A 152 24.63 14.53 6.69
N ASP A 153 24.35 15.76 7.11
CA ASP A 153 25.26 16.51 7.99
C ASP A 153 25.45 15.82 9.34
N LYS A 154 24.36 15.27 9.92
CA LYS A 154 24.41 14.47 11.14
C LYS A 154 25.26 13.21 10.98
N LEU A 155 25.12 12.50 9.87
CA LEU A 155 25.94 11.31 9.60
C LEU A 155 27.42 11.66 9.39
N MET A 156 27.73 12.75 8.69
CA MET A 156 29.11 13.22 8.55
C MET A 156 29.73 13.58 9.89
N ALA A 157 29.00 14.32 10.73
CA ALA A 157 29.46 14.70 12.07
C ALA A 157 29.72 13.46 12.93
N LEU A 158 28.80 12.49 12.93
CA LEU A 158 28.95 11.22 13.64
C LEU A 158 30.23 10.50 13.21
N LEU A 159 30.43 10.29 11.90
CA LEU A 159 31.60 9.54 11.40
C LEU A 159 32.94 10.24 11.69
N ARG A 160 32.97 11.58 11.70
CA ARG A 160 34.15 12.37 12.10
C ARG A 160 34.45 12.23 13.59
N GLY A 161 33.43 12.08 14.42
CA GLY A 161 33.56 11.92 15.88
C GLY A 161 33.92 10.50 16.34
N LEU A 162 33.84 9.50 15.46
CA LEU A 162 34.17 8.12 15.80
C LEU A 162 35.68 7.94 16.12
N PRO A 163 36.04 7.08 17.08
CA PRO A 163 37.45 6.75 17.34
C PRO A 163 38.12 6.10 16.12
N ALA A 164 39.46 6.01 16.14
CA ALA A 164 40.23 5.42 15.05
C ALA A 164 39.86 3.94 14.76
N ALA A 165 39.52 3.19 15.82
CA ALA A 165 39.06 1.81 15.74
C ALA A 165 37.65 1.70 16.39
N PRO A 166 36.58 2.03 15.64
CA PRO A 166 35.22 1.94 16.15
C PRO A 166 34.72 0.49 16.12
N VAL A 167 33.71 0.20 16.94
CA VAL A 167 33.00 -1.09 16.93
C VAL A 167 31.60 -0.88 16.35
N ALA A 168 31.11 -1.83 15.55
CA ALA A 168 29.86 -1.67 14.80
C ALA A 168 28.64 -1.42 15.71
N GLU A 169 28.54 -2.10 16.85
CA GLU A 169 27.45 -1.87 17.80
C GLU A 169 27.43 -0.43 18.34
N ASP A 170 28.60 0.13 18.66
CA ASP A 170 28.73 1.50 19.17
C ASP A 170 28.34 2.54 18.10
N VAL A 171 28.70 2.29 16.85
CA VAL A 171 28.29 3.14 15.72
C VAL A 171 26.76 3.13 15.59
N VAL A 172 26.13 1.95 15.60
CA VAL A 172 24.66 1.83 15.52
C VAL A 172 23.97 2.49 16.71
N ALA A 173 24.47 2.28 17.93
CA ALA A 173 23.92 2.91 19.13
C ALA A 173 23.99 4.44 19.06
N THR A 174 25.13 4.97 18.61
CA THR A 174 25.33 6.41 18.40
C THR A 174 24.39 6.94 17.32
N MET A 175 24.26 6.25 16.19
CA MET A 175 23.33 6.64 15.12
C MET A 175 21.90 6.70 15.63
N ARG A 176 21.45 5.70 16.38
CA ARG A 176 20.09 5.69 16.93
C ARG A 176 19.81 6.90 17.83
N LYS A 177 20.80 7.28 18.64
CA LYS A 177 20.73 8.45 19.52
C LYS A 177 20.71 9.76 18.72
N GLU A 178 21.68 9.98 17.84
CA GLU A 178 21.87 11.25 17.12
C GLU A 178 20.79 11.50 16.06
N LEU A 179 20.27 10.43 15.44
CA LEU A 179 19.22 10.51 14.44
C LEU A 179 17.81 10.40 15.04
N ALA A 180 17.69 10.27 16.36
CA ALA A 180 16.42 10.04 17.06
C ALA A 180 15.62 8.87 16.45
N VAL A 181 16.31 7.78 16.12
CA VAL A 181 15.67 6.56 15.58
C VAL A 181 14.86 5.94 16.71
N PRO A 182 13.55 5.73 16.54
CA PRO A 182 12.69 5.28 17.61
C PRO A 182 12.91 3.78 17.86
N ALA A 183 12.27 3.27 18.92
CA ALA A 183 12.11 1.84 19.07
C ALA A 183 11.40 1.24 17.84
N PRO A 184 11.74 -0.01 17.44
CA PRO A 184 11.06 -0.70 16.36
C PRO A 184 9.53 -0.67 16.54
N GLY A 185 8.81 -0.25 15.49
CA GLY A 185 7.33 -0.20 15.49
C GLY A 185 6.71 1.18 15.76
N SER A 186 7.50 2.22 16.05
CA SER A 186 6.97 3.60 16.09
C SER A 186 6.77 4.14 14.66
N PRO A 187 5.53 4.47 14.25
CA PRO A 187 5.28 5.00 12.91
C PRO A 187 5.75 6.46 12.77
N GLU A 188 5.94 7.19 13.86
CA GLU A 188 6.07 8.66 13.84
C GLU A 188 7.49 9.20 13.65
N ALA A 189 8.49 8.34 13.44
CA ALA A 189 9.87 8.82 13.43
C ALA A 189 10.47 9.03 12.04
N PRO A 190 11.42 9.97 11.91
CA PRO A 190 12.07 10.30 10.66
C PRO A 190 12.96 9.19 10.10
N PHE A 191 13.41 8.25 10.93
CA PHE A 191 14.18 7.10 10.50
C PHE A 191 13.48 5.83 10.98
N GLN A 192 13.35 4.86 10.07
CA GLN A 192 12.78 3.54 10.39
C GLN A 192 13.88 2.51 10.67
N GLY A 193 15.11 2.76 10.24
CA GLY A 193 16.24 1.90 10.53
C GLY A 193 17.58 2.53 10.22
N VAL A 194 18.59 1.97 10.88
CA VAL A 194 20.01 2.31 10.73
C VAL A 194 20.84 1.04 10.81
N GLN A 195 21.90 0.98 10.02
CA GLN A 195 22.88 -0.10 10.02
C GLN A 195 24.29 0.47 9.86
N ALA A 196 25.27 -0.25 10.40
CA ALA A 196 26.68 0.07 10.27
C ALA A 196 27.48 -1.19 9.95
N LYS A 197 28.58 -1.03 9.23
CA LYS A 197 29.61 -2.03 9.01
C LYS A 197 30.96 -1.39 9.23
N VAL A 198 31.83 -2.10 9.95
CA VAL A 198 33.20 -1.68 10.20
C VAL A 198 34.15 -2.69 9.58
N VAL A 199 35.13 -2.20 8.84
CA VAL A 199 36.23 -3.00 8.25
C VAL A 199 37.55 -2.32 8.61
N GLY A 200 38.20 -2.81 9.67
CA GLY A 200 39.37 -2.12 10.23
C GLY A 200 38.99 -0.74 10.78
N ALA A 201 39.60 0.32 10.24
CA ALA A 201 39.28 1.71 10.58
C ALA A 201 38.14 2.31 9.73
N ASP A 202 37.78 1.63 8.64
CA ASP A 202 36.76 2.09 7.70
C ASP A 202 35.36 1.73 8.20
N VAL A 203 34.41 2.65 8.00
CA VAL A 203 33.04 2.52 8.49
C VAL A 203 32.08 2.90 7.38
N GLY A 204 31.17 2.00 7.03
CA GLY A 204 30.00 2.28 6.21
C GLY A 204 28.75 2.33 7.06
N VAL A 205 27.87 3.28 6.81
CA VAL A 205 26.56 3.38 7.48
C VAL A 205 25.46 3.65 6.48
N ALA A 206 24.29 3.11 6.77
CA ALA A 206 23.06 3.35 6.02
C ALA A 206 21.94 3.71 7.01
N ALA A 207 21.17 4.74 6.67
CA ALA A 207 19.99 5.16 7.42
C ALA A 207 18.85 5.37 6.42
N TRP A 208 17.64 4.92 6.77
CA TRP A 208 16.50 4.99 5.87
C TRP A 208 15.18 5.34 6.54
N SER A 209 14.30 5.91 5.72
CA SER A 209 12.90 6.17 6.02
C SER A 209 12.01 5.53 4.96
N GLY A 210 10.77 5.23 5.32
CA GLY A 210 9.85 4.54 4.43
C GLY A 210 10.17 3.07 4.17
N ARG A 211 9.40 2.47 3.26
CA ARG A 211 9.43 1.04 2.90
C ARG A 211 9.13 0.86 1.41
N GLY A 212 9.60 -0.26 0.85
CA GLY A 212 9.34 -0.63 -0.54
C GLY A 212 9.78 0.47 -1.52
N GLU A 213 8.87 0.93 -2.37
CA GLU A 213 9.13 1.97 -3.38
C GLU A 213 9.24 3.40 -2.82
N SER A 214 8.84 3.61 -1.57
CA SER A 214 8.98 4.91 -0.89
C SER A 214 10.17 4.91 0.09
N LEU A 215 11.09 3.95 -0.07
CA LEU A 215 12.33 3.90 0.69
C LEU A 215 13.23 5.09 0.29
N ASN A 216 13.52 5.95 1.26
CA ASN A 216 14.52 7.00 1.12
C ASN A 216 15.74 6.58 1.94
N CYS A 217 16.91 6.60 1.31
CA CYS A 217 18.14 6.14 1.92
C CYS A 217 19.22 7.22 1.85
N VAL A 218 19.87 7.48 2.98
CA VAL A 218 21.12 8.23 3.06
C VAL A 218 22.21 7.31 3.58
N MET A 219 23.35 7.32 2.89
CA MET A 219 24.51 6.54 3.26
C MET A 219 25.66 7.47 3.58
N ALA A 220 26.55 7.00 4.44
CA ALA A 220 27.78 7.68 4.75
C ALA A 220 28.91 6.68 4.89
N VAL A 221 30.12 7.11 4.57
CA VAL A 221 31.31 6.28 4.73
C VAL A 221 32.48 7.10 5.22
N ARG A 222 33.22 6.52 6.15
CA ARG A 222 34.56 6.94 6.53
C ARG A 222 35.54 5.93 5.96
N LYS A 223 36.36 6.35 5.00
CA LYS A 223 37.36 5.49 4.33
C LYS A 223 38.71 6.17 4.29
N ALA A 224 39.73 5.55 4.86
CA ALA A 224 41.07 6.13 5.02
C ALA A 224 41.04 7.57 5.60
N GLY A 225 40.22 7.77 6.64
CA GLY A 225 40.05 9.07 7.31
C GLY A 225 39.13 10.07 6.58
N ASN A 226 38.76 9.82 5.33
CA ASN A 226 37.86 10.69 4.57
C ASN A 226 36.40 10.33 4.83
N VAL A 227 35.57 11.32 5.13
CA VAL A 227 34.13 11.15 5.40
C VAL A 227 33.32 11.74 4.26
N ARG A 228 32.38 10.97 3.72
CA ARG A 228 31.43 11.42 2.69
C ARG A 228 30.02 10.89 2.95
N THR A 229 29.02 11.61 2.46
CA THR A 229 27.61 11.22 2.46
C THR A 229 27.02 11.30 1.07
N TYR A 230 26.06 10.42 0.78
CA TYR A 230 25.32 10.44 -0.47
C TYR A 230 23.97 9.77 -0.29
N GLY A 231 22.96 10.26 -1.00
CA GLY A 231 21.67 9.62 -1.13
C GLY A 231 21.69 8.61 -2.28
N LEU A 232 20.83 7.60 -2.20
CA LEU A 232 20.54 6.74 -3.34
C LEU A 232 19.30 7.27 -4.06
N SER A 233 19.32 7.25 -5.39
CA SER A 233 18.10 7.39 -6.18
C SER A 233 17.18 6.20 -5.95
N TRP A 234 15.89 6.37 -6.25
CA TRP A 234 14.91 5.28 -6.17
C TRP A 234 15.38 4.00 -6.87
N ARG A 235 16.03 4.11 -8.04
CA ARG A 235 16.54 2.96 -8.79
C ARG A 235 17.67 2.23 -8.06
N GLU A 236 18.56 2.97 -7.42
CA GLU A 236 19.72 2.41 -6.71
C GLU A 236 19.32 1.75 -5.38
N THR A 237 18.19 2.16 -4.79
CA THR A 237 17.68 1.53 -3.56
C THR A 237 17.14 0.11 -3.77
N ARG A 238 16.90 -0.33 -5.02
CA ARG A 238 16.37 -1.67 -5.35
C ARG A 238 17.46 -2.72 -5.52
N THR A 239 17.66 -3.56 -4.50
CA THR A 239 18.59 -4.70 -4.55
C THR A 239 18.23 -5.77 -5.59
N GLY A 240 16.94 -5.90 -5.95
CA GLY A 240 16.46 -6.90 -6.92
C GLY A 240 16.56 -6.49 -8.40
N GLU A 241 16.81 -5.21 -8.70
CA GLU A 241 16.91 -4.68 -10.08
C GLU A 241 18.35 -4.27 -10.45
N GLY A 242 19.36 -4.82 -9.74
CA GLY A 242 20.77 -4.52 -9.95
C GLY A 242 21.25 -3.21 -9.31
N GLY A 243 20.40 -2.55 -8.50
CA GLY A 243 20.81 -1.43 -7.65
C GLY A 243 21.60 -1.95 -6.45
N PRO A 244 22.56 -1.17 -5.93
CA PRO A 244 23.41 -1.65 -4.84
C PRO A 244 22.66 -1.74 -3.50
N GLY A 245 21.46 -1.16 -3.37
CA GLY A 245 20.64 -1.27 -2.16
C GLY A 245 21.09 -0.37 -1.01
N CYS A 246 20.18 -0.11 -0.08
CA CYS A 246 20.46 0.68 1.12
C CYS A 246 21.15 -0.19 2.19
N SER A 247 22.47 -0.34 2.11
CA SER A 247 23.25 -1.18 3.03
C SER A 247 24.60 -0.53 3.40
N PRO A 248 25.17 -0.85 4.57
CA PRO A 248 26.49 -0.34 4.93
C PRO A 248 27.62 -0.96 4.08
N GLU A 249 27.43 -2.15 3.49
CA GLU A 249 28.31 -2.72 2.47
C GLU A 249 28.40 -1.81 1.24
N THR A 250 27.24 -1.38 0.74
CA THR A 250 27.14 -0.44 -0.38
C THR A 250 27.84 0.87 -0.06
N ALA A 251 27.72 1.35 1.18
CA ALA A 251 28.41 2.56 1.63
C ALA A 251 29.95 2.45 1.51
N LEU A 252 30.50 1.27 1.80
CA LEU A 252 31.94 0.99 1.72
C LEU A 252 32.47 0.82 0.29
N GLY A 253 31.56 0.73 -0.69
CA GLY A 253 31.86 0.46 -2.09
C GLY A 253 32.12 -1.02 -2.35
N GLY A 254 31.18 -1.87 -1.94
CA GLY A 254 31.17 -3.30 -2.24
C GLY A 254 31.37 -3.61 -3.72
#